data_AF-A0A2V6SIU1-F1
#
_entry.id   AF-A0A2V6SIU1-F1
#
_cell.length_a   1.000
_cell.length_b   1.000
_cell.length_c   1.000
_cell.angle_alpha   90.00
_cell.angle_beta   90.00
_cell.angle_gamma   90.00
#
_symmetry.space_group_name_H-M   'P 1'
#
loop_
_entity.id
_entity.type
_entity.pdbx_description
1 polymer ?
#
loop_
_entity_poly.entity_id
_entity_poly.type
_entity_poly.pdbx_seq_one_letter_code
_entity_poly.pdbx_strand_id
1 'polypeptide(L)'
;MLVAAALIVVALACVPHVLAQTPRASAPPSGASPSEPGRSSSKLDKAAASSAQAMAKYRASLEPVEAMYERELARQTELAEIRQELYERGTLSASDVQQGRRALVKAQKDVDDIRRQRLEVDRMMVEMRMIEVGKQRPLARGGYEETPGLVRFNGPAPWSLAEDVPKLQRFFQARFGRSLPISAHGQTPLHDRMGFDHRNALDVALDPSSSDGRAFMEYLRSSGIPFIAAWGAIPGAASGAHIHVGQPSPRLVGRR
;
A
#
# COMPACT_ATOMS: atom_id res chain seq x y z
N MET A 1 14.87 11.12 27.55
CA MET A 1 13.49 11.20 28.06
C MET A 1 12.66 10.19 27.28
N LEU A 2 12.13 9.18 27.97
CA LEU A 2 11.31 8.12 27.40
C LEU A 2 9.90 8.66 27.14
N VAL A 3 9.40 8.52 25.91
CA VAL A 3 7.96 8.68 25.63
C VAL A 3 7.41 7.29 25.34
N ALA A 4 6.60 6.82 26.29
CA ALA A 4 5.95 5.53 26.29
C ALA A 4 4.83 5.46 25.24
N ALA A 5 4.78 4.36 24.49
CA ALA A 5 3.69 4.04 23.59
C ALA A 5 2.50 3.52 24.41
N ALA A 6 1.37 4.23 24.36
CA ALA A 6 0.13 3.78 24.98
C ALA A 6 -0.56 2.74 24.08
N LEU A 7 -0.54 1.48 24.52
CA LEU A 7 -1.36 0.39 23.99
C LEU A 7 -2.71 0.41 24.72
N ILE A 8 -3.78 0.76 24.00
CA ILE A 8 -5.15 0.60 24.51
C ILE A 8 -5.58 -0.84 24.25
N VAL A 9 -5.62 -1.65 25.32
CA VAL A 9 -6.21 -2.98 25.33
C VAL A 9 -7.64 -2.85 25.82
N VAL A 10 -8.63 -3.18 24.97
CA VAL A 10 -10.03 -3.31 25.39
C VAL A 10 -10.24 -4.74 25.90
N ALA A 11 -10.46 -4.87 27.20
CA ALA A 11 -10.80 -6.13 27.86
C ALA A 11 -12.27 -6.51 27.57
N LEU A 12 -12.49 -7.72 27.05
CA LEU A 12 -13.82 -8.29 26.85
C LEU A 12 -14.25 -9.02 28.13
N ALA A 13 -15.23 -8.48 28.85
CA ALA A 13 -15.77 -9.11 30.05
C ALA A 13 -16.66 -10.31 29.68
N CYS A 14 -16.33 -11.49 30.22
CA CYS A 14 -17.18 -12.68 30.20
C CYS A 14 -18.26 -12.55 31.27
N VAL A 15 -19.53 -12.73 30.92
CA VAL A 15 -20.65 -12.90 31.86
C VAL A 15 -21.28 -14.28 31.61
N PRO A 16 -21.50 -15.11 32.65
CA PRO A 16 -21.96 -16.49 32.47
C PRO A 16 -23.45 -16.56 32.14
N HIS A 17 -23.78 -17.61 31.37
CA HIS A 17 -25.15 -18.05 31.06
C HIS A 17 -25.92 -18.45 32.32
N VAL A 18 -27.15 -17.93 32.44
CA VAL A 18 -28.22 -18.55 33.23
C VAL A 18 -29.27 -19.07 32.25
N LEU A 19 -29.49 -20.38 32.28
CA LEU A 19 -30.55 -21.07 31.56
C LEU A 19 -31.87 -20.94 32.33
N ALA A 20 -32.90 -20.42 31.67
CA ALA A 20 -34.28 -20.60 32.09
C ALA A 20 -35.12 -20.99 30.86
N GLN A 21 -35.57 -22.23 30.84
CA GLN A 21 -36.46 -22.81 29.83
C GLN A 21 -37.92 -22.66 30.30
N THR A 22 -38.80 -22.15 29.44
CA THR A 22 -40.26 -22.41 29.47
C THR A 22 -40.90 -22.03 28.12
N PRO A 23 -42.10 -22.54 27.76
CA PRO A 23 -42.25 -23.32 26.54
C PRO A 23 -42.88 -22.63 25.33
N ARG A 24 -42.67 -23.31 24.21
CA ARG A 24 -43.18 -23.19 22.83
C ARG A 24 -44.60 -22.62 22.68
N ALA A 25 -44.71 -21.52 21.93
CA ALA A 25 -45.89 -21.14 21.16
C ALA A 25 -45.50 -21.04 19.68
N SER A 26 -46.22 -21.76 18.83
CA SER A 26 -45.98 -21.88 17.39
C SER A 26 -46.24 -20.57 16.65
N ALA A 27 -45.27 -20.11 15.86
CA ALA A 27 -45.41 -19.01 14.90
C ALA A 27 -45.11 -19.48 13.46
N PRO A 28 -45.75 -18.88 12.44
CA PRO A 28 -45.81 -19.38 11.06
C PRO A 28 -44.47 -19.23 10.32
N PRO A 29 -44.27 -19.90 9.16
CA PRO A 29 -43.00 -19.83 8.43
C PRO A 29 -42.69 -18.40 8.02
N SER A 30 -41.62 -17.85 8.59
CA SER A 30 -41.03 -16.57 8.17
C SER A 30 -40.46 -16.77 6.77
N GLY A 31 -41.15 -16.22 5.78
CA GLY A 31 -40.64 -16.09 4.43
C GLY A 31 -39.31 -15.33 4.46
N ALA A 32 -38.28 -15.93 3.88
CA ALA A 32 -37.04 -15.23 3.58
C ALA A 32 -37.38 -14.03 2.69
N SER A 33 -37.29 -12.81 3.25
CA SER A 33 -37.32 -11.60 2.43
C SER A 33 -36.12 -11.63 1.48
N PRO A 34 -36.31 -11.39 0.18
CA PRO A 34 -35.19 -11.25 -0.75
C PRO A 34 -34.36 -10.05 -0.31
N SER A 35 -33.08 -10.26 -0.05
CA SER A 35 -32.14 -9.16 0.18
C SER A 35 -32.07 -8.31 -1.09
N GLU A 36 -32.62 -7.09 -1.05
CA GLU A 36 -32.61 -6.14 -2.16
C GLU A 36 -31.16 -5.84 -2.61
N PRO A 37 -30.80 -6.13 -3.87
CA PRO A 37 -29.46 -5.92 -4.39
C PRO A 37 -28.99 -4.46 -4.30
N GLY A 38 -29.91 -3.49 -4.40
CA GLY A 38 -29.61 -2.06 -4.48
C GLY A 38 -29.26 -1.36 -3.16
N ARG A 39 -29.73 -1.90 -2.02
CA ARG A 39 -29.45 -1.28 -0.70
C ARG A 39 -28.06 -1.65 -0.17
N SER A 40 -27.54 -2.82 -0.56
CA SER A 40 -26.19 -3.28 -0.21
C SER A 40 -25.12 -2.58 -1.04
N SER A 41 -25.34 -2.38 -2.34
CA SER A 41 -24.40 -1.66 -3.22
C SER A 41 -24.21 -0.21 -2.75
N SER A 42 -25.30 0.50 -2.46
CA SER A 42 -25.25 1.88 -1.96
C SER A 42 -24.46 2.04 -0.65
N LYS A 43 -24.50 1.04 0.26
CA LYS A 43 -23.70 1.05 1.49
C LYS A 43 -22.21 0.84 1.21
N LEU A 44 -21.87 -0.06 0.27
CA LEU A 44 -20.49 -0.35 -0.13
C LEU A 44 -19.85 0.84 -0.84
N ASP A 45 -20.61 1.56 -1.68
CA ASP A 45 -20.13 2.75 -2.38
C ASP A 45 -19.84 3.90 -1.40
N LYS A 46 -20.72 4.10 -0.41
CA LYS A 46 -20.47 5.05 0.69
C LYS A 46 -19.24 4.68 1.50
N ALA A 47 -19.05 3.39 1.80
CA ALA A 47 -17.86 2.92 2.50
C ALA A 47 -16.57 3.14 1.67
N ALA A 48 -16.62 2.89 0.35
CA ALA A 48 -15.50 3.16 -0.56
C ALA A 48 -15.15 4.65 -0.63
N ALA A 49 -16.15 5.53 -0.77
CA ALA A 49 -15.95 6.98 -0.76
C ALA A 49 -15.35 7.47 0.58
N SER A 50 -15.83 6.93 1.71
CA SER A 50 -15.27 7.25 3.03
C SER A 50 -13.82 6.78 3.18
N SER A 51 -13.47 5.63 2.60
CA SER A 51 -12.10 5.10 2.61
C SER A 51 -11.16 5.97 1.79
N ALA A 52 -11.61 6.43 0.60
CA ALA A 52 -10.83 7.30 -0.27
C ALA A 52 -10.56 8.66 0.40
N GLN A 53 -11.60 9.24 1.05
CA GLN A 53 -11.45 10.49 1.79
C GLN A 53 -10.52 10.33 3.01
N ALA A 54 -10.64 9.23 3.75
CA ALA A 54 -9.75 8.93 4.87
C ALA A 54 -8.28 8.80 4.41
N MET A 55 -8.05 8.15 3.26
CA MET A 55 -6.70 8.03 2.69
C MET A 55 -6.14 9.39 2.26
N ALA A 56 -6.93 10.22 1.58
CA ALA A 56 -6.50 11.56 1.19
C ALA A 56 -6.16 12.44 2.42
N LYS A 57 -6.95 12.34 3.50
CA LYS A 57 -6.64 13.02 4.77
C LYS A 57 -5.37 12.49 5.41
N TYR A 58 -5.18 11.17 5.44
CA TYR A 58 -3.96 10.56 5.95
C TYR A 58 -2.75 11.00 5.15
N ARG A 59 -2.83 10.98 3.81
CA ARG A 59 -1.79 11.46 2.91
C ARG A 59 -1.40 12.92 3.17
N ALA A 60 -2.39 13.80 3.33
CA ALA A 60 -2.16 15.21 3.66
C ALA A 60 -1.52 15.38 5.06
N SER A 61 -1.87 14.52 6.03
CA SER A 61 -1.30 14.58 7.37
C SER A 61 0.20 14.24 7.43
N LEU A 62 0.73 13.53 6.41
CA LEU A 62 2.15 13.18 6.34
C LEU A 62 3.04 14.38 5.96
N GLU A 63 2.49 15.39 5.27
CA GLU A 63 3.26 16.53 4.76
C GLU A 63 3.91 17.38 5.87
N PRO A 64 3.19 17.83 6.92
CA PRO A 64 3.81 18.57 8.01
C PRO A 64 4.82 17.73 8.79
N VAL A 65 4.62 16.40 8.87
CA VAL A 65 5.54 15.46 9.54
C VAL A 65 6.82 15.31 8.73
N GLU A 66 6.72 15.16 7.42
CA GLU A 66 7.88 15.12 6.52
C GLU A 66 8.69 16.42 6.59
N ALA A 67 8.02 17.57 6.51
CA ALA A 67 8.70 18.86 6.65
C ALA A 67 9.41 19.03 8.00
N MET A 68 8.86 18.46 9.08
CA MET A 68 9.51 18.43 10.40
C MET A 68 10.78 17.57 10.37
N TYR A 69 10.73 16.38 9.80
CA TYR A 69 11.92 15.50 9.70
C TYR A 69 12.98 16.07 8.76
N GLU A 70 12.60 16.74 7.67
CA GLU A 70 13.54 17.41 6.77
C GLU A 70 14.29 18.55 7.46
N ARG A 71 13.60 19.36 8.29
CA ARG A 71 14.24 20.38 9.12
C ARG A 71 15.22 19.79 10.13
N GLU A 72 14.84 18.68 10.75
CA GLU A 72 15.72 17.98 11.71
C GLU A 72 16.95 17.39 11.02
N LEU A 73 16.80 16.81 9.82
CA LEU A 73 17.92 16.33 9.03
C LEU A 73 18.88 17.47 8.67
N ALA A 74 18.37 18.59 8.17
CA ALA A 74 19.19 19.76 7.86
C ALA A 74 20.00 20.24 9.08
N ARG A 75 19.33 20.34 10.24
CA ARG A 75 19.98 20.72 11.50
C ARG A 75 21.06 19.74 11.94
N GLN A 76 20.82 18.43 11.81
CA GLN A 76 21.81 17.43 12.21
C GLN A 76 22.99 17.34 11.25
N THR A 77 22.79 17.66 9.96
CA THR A 77 23.88 17.80 8.98
C THR A 77 24.82 18.92 9.38
N GLU A 78 24.29 20.13 9.61
CA GLU A 78 25.08 21.28 10.05
C GLU A 78 25.84 20.99 11.36
N LEU A 79 25.15 20.40 12.34
CA LEU A 79 25.79 20.04 13.61
C LEU A 79 26.81 18.91 13.49
N ALA A 80 26.73 18.05 12.47
CA ALA A 80 27.75 17.04 12.23
C ALA A 80 29.02 17.68 11.64
N GLU A 81 28.87 18.64 10.73
CA GLU A 81 29.96 19.43 10.15
C GLU A 81 30.70 20.23 11.23
N ILE A 82 29.98 21.00 12.06
CA ILE A 82 30.57 21.78 13.17
C ILE A 82 31.34 20.86 14.14
N ARG A 83 30.79 19.68 14.47
CA ARG A 83 31.47 18.74 15.37
C ARG A 83 32.74 18.17 14.76
N GLN A 84 32.74 17.91 13.46
CA GLN A 84 33.91 17.45 12.73
C GLN A 84 35.02 18.50 12.77
N GLU A 85 34.70 19.77 12.48
CA GLU A 85 35.65 20.88 12.56
C GLU A 85 36.24 21.06 13.97
N LEU A 86 35.42 21.00 15.01
CA LEU A 86 35.88 21.13 16.40
C LEU A 86 36.76 19.95 16.84
N TYR A 87 36.52 18.76 16.31
CA TYR A 87 37.37 17.60 16.54
C TYR A 87 38.74 17.75 15.86
N GLU A 88 38.77 18.23 14.62
CA GLU A 88 40.02 18.52 13.89
C GLU A 88 40.87 19.59 14.58
N ARG A 89 40.21 20.53 15.27
CA ARG A 89 40.85 21.54 16.13
C ARG A 89 41.24 21.01 17.52
N GLY A 90 41.03 19.73 17.81
CA GLY A 90 41.32 19.11 19.11
C GLY A 90 40.44 19.58 20.26
N THR A 91 39.32 20.26 19.97
CA THR A 91 38.41 20.84 20.99
C THR A 91 37.28 19.85 21.37
N LEU A 92 36.91 18.93 20.48
CA LEU A 92 35.96 17.84 20.77
C LEU A 92 36.65 16.48 20.77
N SER A 93 36.04 15.53 21.49
CA SER A 93 36.48 14.14 21.49
C SER A 93 35.95 13.38 20.26
N ALA A 94 36.62 12.29 19.89
CA ALA A 94 36.13 11.38 18.85
C ALA A 94 34.73 10.80 19.20
N SER A 95 34.45 10.63 20.50
CA SER A 95 33.13 10.14 20.97
C SER A 95 32.00 11.12 20.63
N ASP A 96 32.25 12.42 20.72
CA ASP A 96 31.27 13.47 20.42
C ASP A 96 30.93 13.50 18.92
N VAL A 97 31.94 13.36 18.07
CA VAL A 97 31.75 13.21 16.61
C VAL A 97 30.90 11.98 16.31
N GLN A 98 31.21 10.84 16.92
CA GLN A 98 30.45 9.60 16.72
C GLN A 98 29.00 9.71 17.18
N GLN A 99 28.73 10.43 18.27
CA GLN A 99 27.36 10.74 18.70
C GLN A 99 26.62 11.62 17.69
N GLY A 100 27.27 12.67 17.16
CA GLY A 100 26.71 13.50 16.10
C GLY A 100 26.38 12.71 14.83
N ARG A 101 27.29 11.83 14.39
CA ARG A 101 27.08 10.96 13.22
C ARG A 101 25.88 10.02 13.41
N ARG A 102 25.70 9.45 14.61
CA ARG A 102 24.53 8.62 14.94
C ARG A 102 23.22 9.42 14.87
N ALA A 103 23.22 10.66 15.33
CA ALA A 103 22.05 11.53 15.25
C ALA A 103 21.70 11.88 13.80
N LEU A 104 22.70 12.18 12.96
CA LEU A 104 22.51 12.41 11.52
C LEU A 104 21.93 11.18 10.82
N VAL A 105 22.49 9.99 11.05
CA VAL A 105 21.98 8.73 10.48
C VAL A 105 20.53 8.48 10.90
N LYS A 106 20.18 8.78 12.16
CA LYS A 106 18.80 8.67 12.64
C LYS A 106 17.87 9.64 11.90
N ALA A 107 18.26 10.91 11.78
CA ALA A 107 17.43 11.91 11.10
C ALA A 107 17.21 11.57 9.62
N GLN A 108 18.25 11.06 8.93
CA GLN A 108 18.13 10.57 7.56
C GLN A 108 17.13 9.42 7.48
N LYS A 109 17.24 8.45 8.40
CA LYS A 109 16.30 7.34 8.47
C LYS A 109 14.86 7.81 8.69
N ASP A 110 14.62 8.78 9.57
CA ASP A 110 13.27 9.29 9.84
C ASP A 110 12.65 9.94 8.56
N VAL A 111 13.46 10.67 7.78
CA VAL A 111 13.07 11.22 6.47
C VAL A 111 12.78 10.11 5.45
N ASP A 112 13.62 9.08 5.39
CA ASP A 112 13.42 7.98 4.45
C ASP A 112 12.16 7.16 4.82
N ASP A 113 11.92 6.96 6.11
CA ASP A 113 10.77 6.22 6.63
C ASP A 113 9.46 6.95 6.29
N ILE A 114 9.37 8.26 6.52
CA ILE A 114 8.15 9.05 6.19
C ILE A 114 7.92 9.11 4.67
N ARG A 115 8.98 9.24 3.86
CA ARG A 115 8.89 9.21 2.39
C ARG A 115 8.38 7.87 1.89
N ARG A 116 8.83 6.76 2.49
CA ARG A 116 8.30 5.42 2.15
C ARG A 116 6.82 5.28 2.50
N GLN A 117 6.40 5.76 3.68
CA GLN A 117 4.98 5.77 4.05
C GLN A 117 4.14 6.59 3.07
N ARG A 118 4.63 7.76 2.66
CA ARG A 118 3.97 8.61 1.67
C ARG A 118 3.78 7.91 0.32
N LEU A 119 4.81 7.21 -0.15
CA LEU A 119 4.75 6.43 -1.39
C LEU A 119 3.81 5.22 -1.28
N GLU A 120 3.77 4.53 -0.14
CA GLU A 120 2.84 3.41 0.09
C GLU A 120 1.38 3.89 0.01
N VAL A 121 1.08 5.03 0.62
CA VAL A 121 -0.23 5.69 0.57
C VAL A 121 -0.58 6.12 -0.85
N ASP A 122 0.35 6.76 -1.57
CA ASP A 122 0.12 7.19 -2.95
C ASP A 122 -0.20 5.98 -3.85
N ARG A 123 0.50 4.84 -3.69
CA ARG A 123 0.21 3.60 -4.44
C ARG A 123 -1.16 3.01 -4.11
N MET A 124 -1.52 2.96 -2.83
CA MET A 124 -2.85 2.50 -2.40
C MET A 124 -3.97 3.38 -2.98
N MET A 125 -3.79 4.70 -3.05
CA MET A 125 -4.76 5.58 -3.71
C MET A 125 -4.90 5.27 -5.21
N VAL A 126 -3.80 4.93 -5.87
CA VAL A 126 -3.81 4.44 -7.26
C VAL A 126 -4.55 3.11 -7.36
N GLU A 127 -4.27 2.14 -6.51
CA GLU A 127 -4.96 0.85 -6.49
C GLU A 127 -6.47 0.97 -6.30
N MET A 128 -6.90 1.80 -5.36
CA MET A 128 -8.32 2.09 -5.14
C MET A 128 -8.99 2.66 -6.41
N ARG A 129 -8.29 3.55 -7.13
CA ARG A 129 -8.76 4.10 -8.41
C ARG A 129 -8.81 3.03 -9.50
N MET A 130 -7.80 2.16 -9.57
CA MET A 130 -7.72 1.06 -10.54
C MET A 130 -8.88 0.07 -10.35
N ILE A 131 -9.21 -0.27 -9.11
CA ILE A 131 -10.35 -1.13 -8.76
C ILE A 131 -11.68 -0.49 -9.22
N GLU A 132 -11.86 0.80 -8.96
CA GLU A 132 -13.09 1.50 -9.36
C GLU A 132 -13.26 1.55 -10.88
N VAL A 133 -12.19 1.87 -11.61
CA VAL A 133 -12.18 1.79 -13.07
C VAL A 133 -12.49 0.37 -13.56
N GLY A 134 -11.95 -0.65 -12.90
CA GLY A 134 -12.20 -2.05 -13.25
C GLY A 134 -13.66 -2.48 -13.10
N LYS A 135 -14.36 -1.96 -12.09
CA LYS A 135 -15.80 -2.18 -11.90
C LYS A 135 -16.63 -1.49 -12.97
N GLN A 136 -16.29 -0.24 -13.29
CA GLN A 136 -17.02 0.55 -14.29
C GLN A 136 -16.80 0.04 -15.71
N ARG A 137 -15.59 -0.49 -15.98
CA ARG A 137 -15.17 -0.99 -17.30
C ARG A 137 -14.51 -2.37 -17.15
N PRO A 138 -15.31 -3.44 -17.01
CA PRO A 138 -14.78 -4.79 -16.95
C PRO A 138 -14.06 -5.18 -18.24
N LEU A 139 -12.96 -5.93 -18.11
CA LEU A 139 -12.22 -6.48 -19.25
C LEU A 139 -12.50 -7.98 -19.37
N ALA A 140 -12.85 -8.44 -20.56
CA ALA A 140 -12.94 -9.87 -20.87
C ALA A 140 -11.58 -10.55 -20.68
N ARG A 141 -11.56 -11.88 -20.55
CA ARG A 141 -10.30 -12.66 -20.52
C ARG A 141 -9.52 -12.43 -21.81
N GLY A 142 -8.23 -12.13 -21.69
CA GLY A 142 -7.35 -11.70 -22.79
C GLY A 142 -7.51 -10.23 -23.19
N GLY A 143 -8.44 -9.50 -22.58
CA GLY A 143 -8.70 -8.10 -22.88
C GLY A 143 -7.55 -7.19 -22.47
N TYR A 144 -7.30 -6.18 -23.32
CA TYR A 144 -6.30 -5.15 -23.11
C TYR A 144 -6.97 -3.77 -23.24
N GLU A 145 -6.63 -2.85 -22.34
CA GLU A 145 -7.05 -1.46 -22.39
C GLU A 145 -5.84 -0.57 -22.12
N GLU A 146 -5.67 0.45 -22.95
CA GLU A 146 -4.67 1.49 -22.76
C GLU A 146 -5.32 2.85 -22.94
N THR A 147 -5.09 3.73 -21.98
CA THR A 147 -5.58 5.12 -21.96
C THR A 147 -4.46 6.04 -21.48
N PRO A 148 -4.59 7.37 -21.64
CA PRO A 148 -3.65 8.31 -21.05
C PRO A 148 -3.63 8.18 -19.52
N GLY A 149 -2.69 7.39 -19.00
CA GLY A 149 -2.44 7.18 -17.58
C GLY A 149 -2.88 5.84 -16.98
N LEU A 150 -3.34 4.90 -17.80
CA LEU A 150 -3.70 3.56 -17.33
C LEU A 150 -3.55 2.53 -18.45
N VAL A 151 -2.86 1.44 -18.15
CA VAL A 151 -2.84 0.19 -18.93
C VAL A 151 -3.39 -0.93 -18.06
N ARG A 152 -4.25 -1.75 -18.65
CA ARG A 152 -4.82 -2.94 -18.01
C ARG A 152 -4.75 -4.10 -18.97
N PHE A 153 -4.32 -5.25 -18.46
CA PHE A 153 -4.36 -6.49 -19.20
C PHE A 153 -4.98 -7.59 -18.33
N ASN A 154 -6.10 -8.13 -18.77
CA ASN A 154 -6.74 -9.27 -18.12
C ASN A 154 -6.22 -10.57 -18.74
N GLY A 155 -4.92 -10.84 -18.52
CA GLY A 155 -4.21 -11.96 -19.12
C GLY A 155 -4.83 -13.33 -18.82
N PRO A 156 -4.77 -14.29 -19.75
CA PRO A 156 -5.43 -15.58 -19.61
C PRO A 156 -4.62 -16.61 -18.78
N ALA A 157 -3.35 -16.34 -18.47
CA ALA A 157 -2.50 -17.28 -17.75
C ALA A 157 -2.90 -17.34 -16.27
N PRO A 158 -2.81 -18.53 -15.63
CA PRO A 158 -2.88 -18.59 -14.18
C PRO A 158 -1.74 -17.75 -13.59
N TRP A 159 -2.02 -17.08 -12.48
CA TRP A 159 -1.04 -16.27 -11.76
C TRP A 159 -0.87 -16.79 -10.34
N SER A 160 0.39 -16.98 -9.93
CA SER A 160 0.77 -17.37 -8.58
C SER A 160 2.03 -16.64 -8.15
N LEU A 161 2.00 -16.00 -6.98
CA LEU A 161 3.20 -15.36 -6.41
C LEU A 161 4.37 -16.33 -6.30
N ALA A 162 4.12 -17.55 -5.83
CA ALA A 162 5.18 -18.53 -5.58
C ALA A 162 5.86 -19.00 -6.87
N GLU A 163 5.10 -19.15 -7.94
CA GLU A 163 5.61 -19.72 -9.20
C GLU A 163 6.16 -18.65 -10.14
N ASP A 164 5.53 -17.48 -10.20
CA ASP A 164 5.79 -16.50 -11.23
C ASP A 164 6.78 -15.42 -10.79
N VAL A 165 6.79 -15.00 -9.52
CA VAL A 165 7.73 -13.97 -9.04
C VAL A 165 9.20 -14.33 -9.33
N PRO A 166 9.68 -15.57 -9.10
CA PRO A 166 11.04 -15.95 -9.45
C PRO A 166 11.33 -15.85 -10.96
N LYS A 167 10.32 -16.00 -11.84
CA LYS A 167 10.47 -15.81 -13.29
C LYS A 167 10.61 -14.32 -13.62
N LEU A 168 9.75 -13.48 -13.03
CA LEU A 168 9.79 -12.03 -13.19
C LEU A 168 11.14 -11.44 -12.74
N GLN A 169 11.64 -11.89 -11.58
CA GLN A 169 12.94 -11.46 -11.05
C GLN A 169 14.09 -11.86 -11.96
N ARG A 170 14.10 -13.09 -12.49
CA ARG A 170 15.13 -13.56 -13.44
C ARG A 170 15.10 -12.77 -14.74
N PHE A 171 13.91 -12.55 -15.31
CA PHE A 171 13.75 -11.70 -16.49
C PHE A 171 14.34 -10.31 -16.25
N PHE A 172 13.94 -9.66 -15.15
CA PHE A 172 14.36 -8.29 -14.87
C PHE A 172 15.87 -8.20 -14.62
N GLN A 173 16.44 -9.13 -13.85
CA GLN A 173 17.88 -9.21 -13.63
C GLN A 173 18.65 -9.45 -14.93
N ALA A 174 18.19 -10.36 -15.80
CA ALA A 174 18.84 -10.63 -17.07
C ALA A 174 18.76 -9.44 -18.03
N ARG A 175 17.64 -8.70 -18.02
CA ARG A 175 17.39 -7.58 -18.95
C ARG A 175 18.04 -6.26 -18.53
N PHE A 176 18.13 -6.01 -17.23
CA PHE A 176 18.54 -4.71 -16.67
C PHE A 176 19.73 -4.78 -15.71
N GLY A 177 20.23 -5.97 -15.38
CA GLY A 177 21.39 -6.16 -14.50
C GLY A 177 21.15 -5.84 -13.02
N ARG A 178 19.89 -5.65 -12.61
CA ARG A 178 19.50 -5.30 -11.24
C ARG A 178 18.24 -6.03 -10.80
N SER A 179 18.02 -6.11 -9.49
CA SER A 179 16.83 -6.73 -8.90
C SER A 179 15.54 -6.01 -9.32
N LEU A 180 14.45 -6.78 -9.49
CA LEU A 180 13.10 -6.24 -9.68
C LEU A 180 12.72 -5.38 -8.46
N PRO A 181 12.35 -4.09 -8.63
CA PRO A 181 12.03 -3.21 -7.51
C PRO A 181 10.62 -3.50 -6.99
N ILE A 182 10.48 -4.57 -6.21
CA ILE A 182 9.21 -4.96 -5.59
C ILE A 182 8.88 -3.99 -4.45
N SER A 183 7.70 -3.36 -4.49
CA SER A 183 7.18 -2.50 -3.42
C SER A 183 6.19 -3.21 -2.51
N ALA A 184 5.49 -4.24 -2.99
CA ALA A 184 4.66 -5.10 -2.17
C ALA A 184 4.75 -6.53 -2.71
N HIS A 185 5.06 -7.48 -1.83
CA HIS A 185 5.07 -8.91 -2.15
C HIS A 185 3.94 -9.60 -1.40
N GLY A 186 2.75 -9.62 -2.00
CA GLY A 186 1.56 -10.10 -1.33
C GLY A 186 1.00 -9.08 -0.31
N GLN A 187 0.24 -9.58 0.66
CA GLN A 187 -0.47 -8.77 1.65
C GLN A 187 0.47 -7.85 2.45
N THR A 188 0.10 -6.57 2.60
CA THR A 188 0.77 -5.63 3.51
C THR A 188 -0.16 -5.14 4.62
N PRO A 189 0.37 -4.58 5.72
CA PRO A 189 -0.46 -3.97 6.77
C PRO A 189 -1.39 -2.85 6.26
N LEU A 190 -0.98 -2.11 5.22
CA LEU A 190 -1.83 -1.09 4.61
C LEU A 190 -3.03 -1.73 3.89
N HIS A 191 -2.82 -2.82 3.16
CA HIS A 191 -3.90 -3.58 2.53
C HIS A 191 -4.89 -4.13 3.57
N ASP A 192 -4.40 -4.66 4.70
CA ASP A 192 -5.27 -5.14 5.79
C ASP A 192 -6.13 -4.00 6.36
N ARG A 193 -5.50 -2.85 6.67
CA ARG A 193 -6.19 -1.67 7.19
C ARG A 193 -7.25 -1.14 6.22
N MET A 194 -6.98 -1.25 4.92
CA MET A 194 -7.89 -0.80 3.86
C MET A 194 -8.89 -1.86 3.43
N GLY A 195 -8.81 -3.08 3.95
CA GLY A 195 -9.73 -4.15 3.63
C GLY A 195 -9.58 -4.67 2.19
N PHE A 196 -8.36 -4.69 1.63
CA PHE A 196 -8.05 -5.23 0.32
C PHE A 196 -7.25 -6.54 0.44
N ASP A 197 -7.58 -7.52 -0.40
CA ASP A 197 -6.88 -8.80 -0.49
C ASP A 197 -5.81 -8.76 -1.57
N HIS A 198 -4.57 -8.54 -1.16
CA HIS A 198 -3.41 -8.50 -2.03
C HIS A 198 -2.56 -9.79 -1.90
N ARG A 199 -3.08 -10.86 -1.26
CA ARG A 199 -2.30 -12.08 -0.96
C ARG A 199 -1.71 -12.80 -2.16
N ASN A 200 -2.30 -12.64 -3.35
CA ASN A 200 -1.79 -13.20 -4.60
C ASN A 200 -1.56 -12.10 -5.64
N ALA A 201 -1.06 -10.95 -5.21
CA ALA A 201 -0.66 -9.85 -6.07
C ALA A 201 0.72 -9.31 -5.69
N LEU A 202 1.35 -8.61 -6.63
CA LEU A 202 2.69 -8.06 -6.51
C LEU A 202 2.70 -6.63 -7.03
N ASP A 203 3.13 -5.67 -6.21
CA ASP A 203 3.40 -4.32 -6.69
C ASP A 203 4.87 -4.14 -7.01
N VAL A 204 5.13 -3.59 -8.19
CA VAL A 204 6.46 -3.26 -8.68
C VAL A 204 6.58 -1.75 -8.84
N ALA A 205 7.56 -1.16 -8.15
CA ALA A 205 7.88 0.27 -8.16
C ALA A 205 8.63 0.68 -9.46
N LEU A 206 8.01 0.44 -10.60
CA LEU A 206 8.44 0.92 -11.90
C LEU A 206 7.45 1.96 -12.40
N ASP A 207 7.96 3.04 -12.99
CA ASP A 207 7.14 3.96 -13.78
C ASP A 207 6.72 3.26 -15.08
N PRO A 208 5.41 3.06 -15.33
CA PRO A 208 4.91 2.42 -16.55
C PRO A 208 5.37 3.08 -17.86
N SER A 209 5.66 4.39 -17.84
CA SER A 209 6.10 5.13 -19.02
C SER A 209 7.61 4.99 -19.32
N SER A 210 8.39 4.56 -18.31
CA SER A 210 9.84 4.36 -18.46
C SER A 210 10.18 3.22 -19.43
N SER A 211 11.43 3.17 -19.89
CA SER A 211 11.93 2.03 -20.70
C SER A 211 11.75 0.69 -19.98
N ASP A 212 12.05 0.67 -18.68
CA ASP A 212 12.01 -0.53 -17.86
C ASP A 212 10.57 -0.97 -17.62
N GLY A 213 9.68 -0.01 -17.32
CA GLY A 213 8.25 -0.25 -17.15
C GLY A 213 7.61 -0.79 -18.42
N ARG A 214 7.86 -0.18 -19.59
CA ARG A 214 7.33 -0.65 -20.87
C ARG A 214 7.81 -2.05 -21.23
N ALA A 215 9.10 -2.33 -21.06
CA ALA A 215 9.65 -3.65 -21.32
C ALA A 215 9.13 -4.71 -20.34
N PHE A 216 8.91 -4.34 -19.07
CA PHE A 216 8.31 -5.24 -18.08
C PHE A 216 6.84 -5.54 -18.40
N MET A 217 6.04 -4.53 -18.75
CA MET A 217 4.64 -4.73 -19.19
C MET A 217 4.54 -5.60 -20.44
N GLU A 218 5.46 -5.42 -21.40
CA GLU A 218 5.52 -6.27 -22.60
C GLU A 218 5.84 -7.73 -22.26
N TYR A 219 6.74 -7.95 -21.30
CA TYR A 219 7.03 -9.29 -20.80
C TYR A 219 5.81 -9.92 -20.09
N LEU A 220 5.10 -9.16 -19.26
CA LEU A 220 3.87 -9.64 -18.61
C LEU A 220 2.80 -9.98 -19.64
N ARG A 221 2.61 -9.13 -20.64
CA ARG A 221 1.64 -9.31 -21.74
C ARG A 221 1.95 -10.55 -22.57
N SER A 222 3.19 -10.74 -22.99
CA SER A 222 3.63 -11.92 -23.76
C SER A 222 3.56 -13.21 -22.94
N SER A 223 3.72 -13.12 -21.61
CA SER A 223 3.55 -14.24 -20.68
C SER A 223 2.08 -14.51 -20.31
N GLY A 224 1.14 -13.69 -20.79
CA GLY A 224 -0.28 -13.83 -20.45
C GLY A 224 -0.61 -13.50 -18.99
N ILE A 225 0.30 -12.84 -18.26
CA ILE A 225 0.14 -12.52 -16.83
C ILE A 225 -0.71 -11.26 -16.70
N PRO A 226 -1.80 -11.29 -15.91
CA PRO A 226 -2.64 -10.11 -15.70
C PRO A 226 -1.87 -9.02 -14.96
N PHE A 227 -2.08 -7.77 -15.36
CA PHE A 227 -1.51 -6.61 -14.67
C PHE A 227 -2.35 -5.36 -14.88
N ILE A 228 -2.12 -4.40 -13.99
CA ILE A 228 -2.63 -3.04 -14.10
C ILE A 228 -1.47 -2.09 -13.83
N ALA A 229 -1.23 -1.16 -14.74
CA ALA A 229 -0.22 -0.15 -14.61
C ALA A 229 -0.88 1.21 -14.70
N ALA A 230 -0.68 2.06 -13.71
CA ALA A 230 -1.26 3.40 -13.69
C ALA A 230 -0.16 4.42 -13.47
N TRP A 231 -0.25 5.52 -14.22
CA TRP A 231 0.70 6.62 -14.15
C TRP A 231 -0.04 7.94 -14.40
N GLY A 232 0.34 8.99 -13.69
CA GLY A 232 -0.31 10.29 -13.81
C GLY A 232 -0.90 10.77 -12.49
N ALA A 233 -1.29 12.05 -12.47
CA ALA A 233 -1.71 12.72 -11.26
C ALA A 233 -3.08 12.20 -10.79
N ILE A 234 -3.11 11.50 -9.66
CA ILE A 234 -4.32 11.36 -8.86
C ILE A 234 -4.41 12.60 -7.97
N PRO A 235 -5.54 13.33 -7.95
CA PRO A 235 -5.71 14.45 -7.03
C PRO A 235 -5.39 14.03 -5.58
N GLY A 236 -4.38 14.66 -4.99
CA GLY A 236 -3.89 14.34 -3.65
C GLY A 236 -2.80 13.26 -3.56
N ALA A 237 -2.27 12.75 -4.69
CA ALA A 237 -1.14 11.80 -4.75
C ALA A 237 -0.05 12.31 -5.72
N ALA A 238 1.23 12.11 -5.38
CA ALA A 238 2.35 12.71 -6.12
C ALA A 238 2.59 12.05 -7.50
N SER A 239 2.37 10.74 -7.60
CA SER A 239 2.21 10.00 -8.86
C SER A 239 1.74 8.57 -8.58
N GLY A 240 2.21 8.00 -7.46
CA GLY A 240 1.92 6.61 -7.06
C GLY A 240 2.22 5.59 -8.14
N ALA A 241 3.01 5.94 -9.17
CA ALA A 241 3.16 5.16 -10.38
C ALA A 241 3.81 3.81 -10.04
N HIS A 242 3.13 2.74 -10.40
CA HIS A 242 3.59 1.38 -10.19
C HIS A 242 2.87 0.43 -11.16
N ILE A 243 3.36 -0.80 -11.21
CA ILE A 243 2.74 -1.89 -11.94
C ILE A 243 2.25 -2.91 -10.90
N HIS A 244 0.93 -3.05 -10.78
CA HIS A 244 0.25 -4.09 -10.03
C HIS A 244 0.19 -5.35 -10.89
N VAL A 245 0.78 -6.45 -10.43
CA VAL A 245 0.81 -7.74 -11.15
C VAL A 245 -0.11 -8.72 -10.44
N GLY A 246 -0.91 -9.43 -11.23
CA GLY A 246 -1.99 -10.28 -10.75
C GLY A 246 -3.36 -9.68 -11.02
N GLN A 247 -4.38 -10.29 -10.41
CA GLN A 247 -5.75 -9.77 -10.45
C GLN A 247 -5.87 -8.52 -9.54
N PRO A 248 -6.77 -7.57 -9.85
CA PRO A 248 -7.03 -6.45 -8.95
C PRO A 248 -7.48 -6.95 -7.58
N SER A 249 -6.98 -6.33 -6.50
CA SER A 249 -7.25 -6.76 -5.13
C SER A 249 -8.74 -6.62 -4.79
N PRO A 250 -9.47 -7.72 -4.55
CA PRO A 250 -10.85 -7.65 -4.10
C PRO A 250 -10.91 -7.13 -2.66
N ARG A 251 -12.11 -6.77 -2.20
CA ARG A 251 -12.31 -6.50 -0.77
C ARG A 251 -12.12 -7.80 0.03
N LEU A 252 -11.45 -7.72 1.17
CA LEU A 252 -11.43 -8.80 2.15
C LEU A 252 -12.88 -9.11 2.54
N VAL A 253 -13.33 -10.33 2.28
CA VAL A 253 -14.61 -10.80 2.80
C VAL A 253 -14.40 -10.95 4.30
N GLY A 254 -15.06 -10.09 5.09
CA GLY A 254 -15.04 -10.23 6.54
C GLY A 254 -15.43 -11.67 6.90
N ARG A 255 -14.56 -12.39 7.59
CA ARG A 255 -14.99 -13.62 8.26
C ARG A 255 -16.13 -13.20 9.18
N ARG A 256 -17.34 -13.68 8.86
CA ARG A 256 -18.47 -13.63 9.78
C ARG A 256 -18.17 -14.47 11.00
#